data_AF-A0A850BXD9-F1
#
_entry.id   AF-A0A850BXD9-F1
#
_cell.length_a   1.000
_cell.length_b   1.000
_cell.length_c   1.000
_cell.angle_alpha   90.00
_cell.angle_beta   90.00
_cell.angle_gamma   90.00
#
_symmetry.space_group_name_H-M   'P 1'
#
loop_
_entity.id
_entity.type
_entity.pdbx_description
1 polymer ?
#
loop_
_entity_poly.entity_id
_entity_poly.type
_entity_poly.pdbx_seq_one_letter_code
_entity_poly.pdbx_strand_id
1 'polypeptide(L)' 'MNTQKSKFDRNWKTIRGQSVEWFSLLGEHDLKKIDRAQDKQDKFLTMLQVKYGYTRQQATEEVNKRWAAFYRAKSKVGA' A
#
# COMPACT_ATOMS: atom_id res chain seq x y z
N MET A 1 -9.01 15.34 -18.79
CA MET A 1 -9.76 14.66 -17.70
C MET A 1 -9.08 14.98 -16.38
N ASN A 2 -9.80 15.58 -15.43
CA ASN A 2 -9.25 15.99 -14.14
C ASN A 2 -9.19 14.77 -13.21
N THR A 3 -8.08 14.02 -13.23
CA THR A 3 -7.90 12.78 -12.47
C THR A 3 -7.60 13.12 -11.01
N GLN A 4 -8.66 13.28 -10.21
CA GLN A 4 -8.53 13.48 -8.78
C GLN A 4 -7.87 12.26 -8.15
N LYS A 5 -6.65 12.44 -7.63
CA LYS A 5 -5.87 11.34 -7.03
C LYS A 5 -6.60 10.76 -5.82
N SER A 6 -6.68 9.43 -5.77
CA SER A 6 -7.25 8.69 -4.64
C SER A 6 -6.56 9.07 -3.32
N LYS A 7 -7.19 8.78 -2.18
CA LYS A 7 -6.53 8.94 -0.87
C LYS A 7 -5.28 8.05 -0.77
N PHE A 8 -5.31 6.87 -1.39
CA PHE A 8 -4.17 5.97 -1.46
C PHE A 8 -3.01 6.60 -2.25
N ASP A 9 -3.26 7.13 -3.44
CA ASP A 9 -2.26 7.80 -4.27
C ASP A 9 -1.64 9.01 -3.58
N ARG A 10 -2.43 9.79 -2.86
CA ARG A 10 -1.93 10.92 -2.07
C ARG A 10 -1.01 10.49 -0.92
N ASN A 11 -1.28 9.33 -0.33
CA ASN A 11 -0.48 8.78 0.77
C ASN A 11 0.60 7.80 0.30
N TRP A 12 0.78 7.64 -1.02
CA TRP A 12 1.62 6.60 -1.60
C TRP A 12 3.06 6.63 -1.08
N LYS A 13 3.66 7.81 -0.91
CA LYS A 13 5.04 7.93 -0.40
C LYS A 13 5.22 7.23 0.96
N THR A 14 4.25 7.38 1.87
CA THR A 14 4.25 6.73 3.18
C THR A 14 3.99 5.24 3.05
N ILE A 15 2.99 4.84 2.25
CA ILE A 15 2.67 3.43 2.01
C ILE A 15 3.90 2.69 1.45
N ARG A 16 4.50 3.24 0.39
CA ARG A 16 5.70 2.71 -0.27
C ARG A 16 6.85 2.52 0.72
N GLY A 17 7.13 3.54 1.54
CA GLY A 17 8.22 3.50 2.52
C GLY A 17 8.06 2.42 3.59
N GLN A 18 6.83 1.99 3.86
CA GLN A 18 6.53 0.93 4.84
C GLN A 18 6.29 -0.43 4.19
N SER A 19 6.10 -0.48 2.87
CA SER A 19 5.63 -1.68 2.17
C SER A 19 6.58 -2.87 2.28
N VAL A 20 7.91 -2.63 2.26
CA VAL A 20 8.91 -3.71 2.39
C VAL A 20 8.90 -4.32 3.80
N GLU A 21 8.69 -3.50 4.84
CA GLU A 21 8.57 -3.98 6.23
C GLU A 21 7.24 -4.72 6.44
N TRP A 22 6.18 -4.20 5.85
CA TRP A 22 4.84 -4.74 5.97
C TRP A 22 4.62 -6.04 5.21
N PHE A 23 5.27 -6.18 4.06
CA PHE A 23 5.07 -7.27 3.11
C PHE A 23 6.42 -7.78 2.62
N SER A 24 6.95 -8.79 3.30
CA SER A 24 8.28 -9.39 3.03
C SER A 24 8.50 -9.92 1.60
N LEU A 25 7.44 -10.18 0.81
CA LEU A 25 7.54 -10.64 -0.59
C LEU A 25 7.51 -9.48 -1.60
N LEU A 26 7.24 -8.25 -1.15
CA LEU A 26 7.37 -7.04 -1.96
C LEU A 26 8.79 -6.50 -1.84
N GLY A 27 9.50 -6.47 -2.97
CA GLY A 27 10.80 -5.81 -3.08
C GLY A 27 10.69 -4.40 -3.66
N GLU A 28 11.77 -3.63 -3.55
CA GLU A 28 11.88 -2.29 -4.16
C GLU A 28 11.60 -2.30 -5.66
N HIS A 29 11.93 -3.38 -6.37
CA HIS A 29 11.67 -3.52 -7.81
C HIS A 29 10.16 -3.62 -8.13
N ASP A 30 9.37 -4.22 -7.25
CA ASP A 30 7.92 -4.29 -7.39
C ASP A 30 7.28 -2.92 -7.12
N LEU A 31 7.75 -2.23 -6.07
CA LEU A 31 7.28 -0.88 -5.73
C LEU A 31 7.56 0.14 -6.83
N LYS A 32 8.71 0.03 -7.51
CA LYS A 32 9.03 0.85 -8.70
C LYS A 32 8.03 0.68 -9.86
N LYS A 33 7.45 -0.52 -10.02
CA LYS A 33 6.39 -0.75 -11.03
C LYS A 33 5.10 -0.02 -10.65
N ILE A 34 4.82 0.10 -9.35
CA ILE A 34 3.62 0.77 -8.81
C ILE A 34 3.78 2.29 -8.87
N ASP A 35 4.99 2.82 -8.65
CA ASP A 35 5.30 4.26 -8.76
C ASP A 35 4.79 4.87 -10.08
N ARG A 36 4.90 4.11 -11.17
CA ARG A 36 4.53 4.52 -12.54
C ARG A 36 3.05 4.24 -12.90
N ALA A 37 2.29 3.59 -12.02
CA ALA A 37 0.90 3.25 -12.29
C ALA A 37 -0.02 4.48 -12.20
N GLN A 38 -1.01 4.52 -13.10
CA GLN A 38 -2.07 5.52 -13.09
C GLN A 38 -2.94 5.39 -11.84
N ASP A 39 -3.31 4.16 -11.48
CA ASP A 39 -3.94 3.80 -10.21
C ASP A 39 -2.98 2.95 -9.38
N LYS A 40 -2.43 3.54 -8.33
CA LYS A 40 -1.45 2.86 -7.47
C LYS A 40 -2.13 1.88 -6.53
N GLN A 41 -3.36 2.18 -6.11
CA GLN A 41 -4.10 1.30 -5.21
C GLN A 41 -4.39 -0.02 -5.92
N ASP A 42 -4.92 0.06 -7.14
CA ASP A 42 -5.22 -1.12 -7.92
C ASP A 42 -3.97 -1.95 -8.18
N LYS A 43 -2.89 -1.31 -8.67
CA LYS A 43 -1.65 -2.02 -8.97
C LYS A 43 -1.01 -2.65 -7.72
N PHE A 44 -1.08 -1.97 -6.58
CA PHE A 44 -0.56 -2.48 -5.32
C PHE A 44 -1.34 -3.70 -4.83
N LEU A 45 -2.68 -3.62 -4.85
CA LEU A 45 -3.53 -4.74 -4.46
C LEU A 45 -3.31 -5.95 -5.38
N THR A 46 -3.26 -5.76 -6.70
CA THR A 46 -2.92 -6.83 -7.65
C THR A 46 -1.56 -7.45 -7.35
N MET A 47 -0.55 -6.65 -6.96
CA MET A 47 0.76 -7.19 -6.59
C MET A 47 0.68 -8.10 -5.37
N LEU A 48 -0.11 -7.72 -4.35
CA LEU A 48 -0.34 -8.56 -3.19
C LEU A 48 -1.05 -9.87 -3.57
N GLN A 49 -2.02 -9.82 -4.48
CA GLN A 49 -2.67 -11.03 -4.98
C GLN A 49 -1.67 -11.97 -5.66
N VAL A 50 -0.79 -11.44 -6.52
CA VAL A 50 0.21 -12.24 -7.25
C VAL A 50 1.26 -12.83 -6.30
N LYS A 51 1.76 -12.06 -5.33
CA LYS A 51 2.87 -12.48 -4.45
C LYS A 51 2.41 -13.38 -3.31
N TYR A 52 1.22 -13.15 -2.77
CA TYR A 52 0.71 -13.83 -1.59
C TYR A 52 -0.47 -14.76 -1.86
N GLY A 53 -1.00 -14.79 -3.09
CA GLY A 53 -2.18 -15.58 -3.43
C GLY A 53 -3.49 -15.03 -2.86
N TYR A 54 -3.51 -13.76 -2.44
CA TYR A 54 -4.68 -13.14 -1.84
C TYR A 54 -5.83 -12.96 -2.83
N THR A 55 -7.05 -13.05 -2.32
CA THR A 55 -8.21 -12.45 -2.99
C THR A 55 -8.10 -10.93 -2.93
N ARG A 56 -8.88 -10.23 -3.76
CA ARG A 56 -8.88 -8.76 -3.75
C ARG A 56 -9.33 -8.19 -2.41
N GLN A 57 -10.28 -8.85 -1.75
CA GLN A 57 -10.75 -8.49 -0.42
C GLN A 57 -9.64 -8.66 0.61
N GLN A 58 -8.98 -9.82 0.65
CA GLN A 58 -7.87 -10.07 1.58
C GLN A 58 -6.74 -9.06 1.40
N ALA A 59 -6.33 -8.76 0.16
CA ALA A 59 -5.32 -7.74 -0.10
C ALA A 59 -5.73 -6.36 0.46
N THR A 60 -7.02 -6.00 0.33
CA THR A 60 -7.55 -4.73 0.83
C THR A 60 -7.57 -4.69 2.35
N GLU A 61 -8.02 -5.76 3.00
CA GLU A 61 -8.04 -5.90 4.46
C GLU A 61 -6.64 -5.85 5.06
N GLU A 62 -5.68 -6.55 4.45
CA GLU A 62 -4.30 -6.60 4.92
C GLU A 62 -3.59 -5.25 4.81
N VAL A 63 -3.90 -4.47 3.77
CA VAL A 63 -3.45 -3.07 3.65
C VAL A 63 -4.07 -2.20 4.74
N ASN A 64 -5.39 -2.26 4.91
CA ASN A 64 -6.12 -1.44 5.89
C ASN A 64 -5.66 -1.73 7.31
N LYS A 65 -5.43 -3.00 7.65
CA LYS A 65 -4.95 -3.45 8.96
C LYS A 65 -3.58 -2.83 9.28
N ARG A 66 -2.63 -2.91 8.35
CA ARG A 66 -1.28 -2.34 8.53
C ARG A 66 -1.30 -0.82 8.59
N TRP A 67 -2.10 -0.20 7.73
CA TRP A 67 -2.31 1.24 7.74
C TRP A 67 -2.85 1.72 9.08
N ALA A 68 -3.90 1.08 9.60
CA ALA A 68 -4.48 1.40 10.90
C ALA A 68 -3.46 1.21 12.04
N ALA A 69 -2.70 0.11 12.03
CA ALA A 69 -1.66 -0.15 13.02
C ALA A 69 -0.57 0.93 13.01
N PHE A 70 -0.11 1.35 11.83
CA PHE A 70 0.89 2.41 11.68
C PHE A 70 0.43 3.75 12.24
N TYR A 71 -0.80 4.18 11.94
CA TYR A 71 -1.32 5.44 12.48
C TYR A 71 -1.60 5.36 13.98
N ARG A 72 -2.06 4.20 14.48
CA ARG A 72 -2.24 3.98 15.92
C ARG A 72 -0.91 4.03 16.68
N ALA A 73 0.17 3.51 16.09
CA ALA A 73 1.50 3.62 16.67
C ALA A 73 1.98 5.07 16.64
N LYS A 74 1.83 5.77 15.51
CA LYS A 74 2.24 7.17 15.36
C LYS A 74 1.49 8.12 16.30
N SER A 75 0.20 7.91 16.54
CA SER A 75 -0.59 8.74 17.46
C SER A 75 -0.20 8.57 18.92
N LYS A 76 0.42 7.44 19.29
CA LYS A 76 0.91 7.18 20.66
C LYS A 76 2.31 7.74 20.92
N VAL A 77 3.09 8.00 19.87
CA VAL A 77 4.47 8.52 19.98
C VAL A 77 4.48 10.06 20.00
N GLY A 78 3.40 10.70 19.58
CA GLY A 78 3.24 12.17 19.60
C GLY A 78 2.36 12.70 20.74
N ALA A 79 2.03 11.88 21.74
CA ALA A 79 1.23 12.23 22.92
C ALA A 79 2.09 12.20 24.18
#